data_AF-A0AAV9LFK6-F1
#
_entry.id   AF-A0AAV9LFK6-F1
#
_cell.length_a   1.000
_cell.length_b   1.000
_cell.length_c   1.000
_cell.angle_alpha   90.00
_cell.angle_beta   90.00
_cell.angle_gamma   90.00
#
_symmetry.space_group_name_H-M   'P 1'
#
loop_
_entity.id
_entity.type
_entity.pdbx_description
1 polymer ?
#
loop_
_entity_poly.entity_id
_entity_poly.type
_entity_poly.pdbx_seq_one_letter_code
_entity_poly.pdbx_strand_id
1 'polypeptide(L)'
;MERFRFNIEIIHDQSYLEKLKKKTTKTFCEYAIRWRSEAAMVRPPVDENEIKDIFIKAQDNMYYERMLLMTGAKFTDLVKTREALEEGIKSGRVTNFVALQETNKAIQSGIIGGVKKKKEEVATIMNIQERRPR
;
A
#
# COMPACT_ATOMS: atom_id res chain seq x y z
N MET A 1 -19.48 18.18 -47.96
CA MET A 1 -19.91 17.78 -46.61
C MET A 1 -19.01 16.64 -46.13
N GLU A 2 -17.75 16.93 -45.82
CA GLU A 2 -16.84 15.93 -45.26
C GLU A 2 -16.99 15.97 -43.74
N ARG A 3 -17.52 14.88 -43.19
CA ARG A 3 -17.63 14.68 -41.75
C ARG A 3 -16.23 14.34 -41.24
N PHE A 4 -15.54 15.31 -40.64
CA PHE A 4 -14.39 15.04 -39.79
C PHE A 4 -14.87 14.15 -38.64
N ARG A 5 -14.72 12.84 -38.80
CA ARG A 5 -14.77 11.90 -37.69
C ARG A 5 -13.53 12.22 -36.86
N PHE A 6 -13.70 13.00 -35.80
CA PHE A 6 -12.74 13.00 -34.73
C PHE A 6 -12.69 11.56 -34.19
N ASN A 7 -11.73 10.77 -34.67
CA ASN A 7 -11.26 9.62 -33.91
C ASN A 7 -10.59 10.21 -32.67
N ILE A 8 -11.39 10.51 -31.65
CA ILE A 8 -10.87 10.73 -30.31
C ILE A 8 -10.45 9.33 -29.85
N GLU A 9 -9.27 8.89 -30.30
CA GLU A 9 -8.55 7.86 -29.55
C GLU A 9 -8.44 8.41 -28.14
N ILE A 10 -9.09 7.77 -27.17
CA ILE A 10 -8.83 8.06 -25.77
C ILE A 10 -7.38 7.65 -25.57
N ILE A 11 -6.48 8.62 -25.66
CA ILE A 11 -5.07 8.40 -25.40
C ILE A 11 -4.96 8.25 -23.90
N HIS A 12 -4.88 6.99 -23.45
CA HIS A 12 -4.55 6.69 -22.07
C HIS A 12 -3.10 7.13 -21.85
N ASP A 13 -2.87 7.94 -20.83
CA ASP A 13 -1.54 8.32 -20.41
C ASP A 13 -1.04 7.36 -19.30
N GLN A 14 0.23 7.46 -18.96
CA GLN A 14 0.80 6.65 -17.87
C GLN A 14 0.10 6.92 -16.52
N SER A 15 -0.35 8.17 -16.31
CA SER A 15 -1.03 8.57 -15.06
C SER A 15 -2.39 7.87 -14.87
N TYR A 16 -3.10 7.58 -15.97
CA TYR A 16 -4.31 6.77 -15.96
C TYR A 16 -4.06 5.35 -15.44
N LEU A 17 -2.99 4.70 -15.92
CA LEU A 17 -2.64 3.33 -15.50
C LEU A 17 -2.31 3.24 -14.00
N GLU A 18 -1.57 4.22 -13.46
CA GLU A 18 -1.25 4.26 -12.02
C GLU A 18 -2.51 4.37 -11.14
N LYS A 19 -3.54 5.04 -11.65
CA LYS A 19 -4.83 5.24 -10.96
C LYS A 19 -5.80 4.08 -11.16
N LEU A 20 -5.53 3.16 -12.10
CA LEU A 20 -6.41 2.04 -12.38
C LEU A 20 -6.32 1.01 -11.25
N LYS A 21 -7.17 1.12 -10.24
CA LYS A 21 -7.18 0.20 -9.07
C LYS A 21 -8.00 -1.06 -9.31
N LYS A 22 -7.68 -2.12 -8.55
CA LYS A 22 -8.47 -3.35 -8.46
C LYS A 22 -9.84 -3.04 -7.85
N LYS A 23 -10.91 -3.54 -8.49
CA LYS A 23 -12.26 -3.51 -7.90
C LYS A 23 -12.40 -4.65 -6.90
N THR A 24 -13.10 -4.44 -5.79
CA THR A 24 -13.32 -5.46 -4.74
C THR A 24 -14.08 -6.69 -5.24
N THR A 25 -14.89 -6.55 -6.29
CA THR A 25 -15.69 -7.61 -6.90
C THR A 25 -14.94 -8.47 -7.91
N LYS A 26 -13.67 -8.14 -8.21
CA LYS A 26 -12.86 -8.83 -9.21
C LYS A 26 -11.72 -9.59 -8.58
N THR A 27 -11.34 -10.70 -9.20
CA THR A 27 -10.11 -11.41 -8.86
C THR A 27 -8.89 -10.56 -9.22
N PHE A 28 -7.73 -10.85 -8.62
CA PHE A 28 -6.51 -10.14 -8.96
C PHE A 28 -6.08 -10.43 -10.41
N CYS A 29 -6.26 -11.66 -10.87
CA CYS A 29 -5.96 -12.07 -12.25
C CYS A 29 -6.79 -11.28 -13.27
N GLU A 30 -8.11 -11.17 -13.09
CA GLU A 30 -8.97 -10.33 -13.97
C GLU A 30 -8.53 -8.87 -13.98
N TYR A 31 -8.14 -8.34 -12.82
CA TYR A 31 -7.60 -7.00 -12.71
C TYR A 31 -6.30 -6.85 -13.53
N ALA A 32 -5.35 -7.78 -13.39
CA ALA A 32 -4.08 -7.74 -14.10
C ALA A 32 -4.24 -7.84 -15.62
N ILE A 33 -5.16 -8.69 -16.09
CA ILE A 33 -5.49 -8.81 -17.51
C ILE A 33 -6.02 -7.47 -18.05
N ARG A 34 -7.00 -6.88 -17.37
CA ARG A 34 -7.55 -5.57 -17.77
C ARG A 34 -6.47 -4.50 -17.75
N TRP A 35 -5.69 -4.43 -16.67
CA TRP A 35 -4.64 -3.44 -16.52
C TRP A 35 -3.62 -3.51 -17.66
N ARG A 36 -3.21 -4.72 -18.04
CA ARG A 36 -2.27 -4.93 -19.14
C ARG A 36 -2.88 -4.62 -20.51
N SER A 37 -4.17 -4.87 -20.70
CA SER A 37 -4.90 -4.45 -21.91
C SER A 37 -4.93 -2.93 -22.06
N GLU A 38 -5.14 -2.19 -20.97
CA GLU A 38 -5.11 -0.72 -20.95
C GLU A 38 -3.69 -0.20 -21.20
N ALA A 39 -2.67 -0.86 -20.63
CA ALA A 39 -1.28 -0.49 -20.83
C ALA A 39 -0.83 -0.59 -22.30
N ALA A 40 -1.38 -1.54 -23.06
CA ALA A 40 -1.13 -1.67 -24.50
C ALA A 40 -1.71 -0.51 -25.32
N MET A 41 -2.67 0.25 -24.76
CA MET A 41 -3.33 1.37 -25.42
C MET A 41 -2.67 2.73 -25.10
N VAL A 42 -1.68 2.77 -24.20
CA VAL A 42 -1.01 4.00 -23.80
C VAL A 42 -0.16 4.57 -24.93
N ARG A 43 -0.18 5.90 -25.07
CA ARG A 43 0.70 6.63 -26.00
C ARG A 43 1.56 7.66 -25.24
N PRO A 44 2.87 7.75 -25.53
CA PRO A 44 3.63 6.87 -26.43
C PRO A 44 3.68 5.42 -25.91
N PRO A 45 3.96 4.43 -26.78
CA PRO A 45 4.13 3.05 -26.35
C PRO A 45 5.20 2.95 -25.26
N VAL A 46 4.85 2.33 -24.14
CA VAL A 46 5.73 2.06 -23.01
C VAL A 46 6.37 0.69 -23.16
N ASP A 47 7.63 0.55 -22.73
CA ASP A 47 8.33 -0.73 -22.78
C ASP A 47 7.91 -1.68 -21.64
N GLU A 48 8.28 -2.96 -21.73
CA GLU A 48 7.88 -3.96 -20.75
C GLU A 48 8.39 -3.66 -19.32
N ASN A 49 9.55 -3.04 -19.17
CA ASN A 49 10.08 -2.68 -17.85
C ASN A 49 9.28 -1.53 -17.25
N GLU A 50 8.99 -0.51 -18.05
CA GLU A 50 8.16 0.60 -17.64
C GLU A 50 6.74 0.16 -17.30
N ILE A 51 6.15 -0.75 -18.09
CA ILE A 51 4.85 -1.38 -17.79
C ILE A 51 4.86 -2.05 -16.42
N LYS A 52 5.93 -2.80 -16.07
CA LYS A 52 6.04 -3.43 -14.76
C LYS A 52 6.18 -2.41 -13.64
N ASP A 53 6.97 -1.36 -13.84
CA ASP A 53 7.18 -0.32 -12.83
C ASP A 53 5.88 0.44 -12.54
N ILE A 54 5.13 0.82 -13.57
CA ILE A 54 3.80 1.44 -13.43
C ILE A 54 2.84 0.46 -12.76
N PHE A 55 2.87 -0.83 -13.10
CA PHE A 55 2.03 -1.85 -12.46
C PHE A 55 2.32 -1.99 -10.96
N ILE A 56 3.59 -1.94 -10.56
CA ILE A 56 4.02 -1.96 -9.15
C ILE A 56 3.49 -0.71 -8.44
N LYS A 57 3.69 0.49 -9.02
CA LYS A 57 3.18 1.76 -8.48
C LYS A 57 1.66 1.80 -8.36
N ALA A 58 0.94 1.14 -9.27
CA ALA A 58 -0.52 1.07 -9.25
C ALA A 58 -1.08 0.22 -8.10
N GLN A 59 -0.26 -0.57 -7.39
CA GLN A 59 -0.72 -1.39 -6.27
C GLN A 59 -1.08 -0.55 -5.04
N ASP A 60 -1.80 -1.15 -4.09
CA ASP A 60 -1.98 -0.53 -2.77
C ASP A 60 -0.67 -0.53 -2.00
N ASN A 61 -0.49 0.45 -1.12
CA ASN A 61 0.75 0.64 -0.37
C ASN A 61 1.20 -0.64 0.37
N MET A 62 0.24 -1.42 0.86
CA MET A 62 0.47 -2.70 1.52
C MET A 62 1.06 -3.79 0.61
N TYR A 63 1.07 -3.64 -0.71
CA TYR A 63 1.71 -4.58 -1.63
C TYR A 63 2.90 -3.95 -2.36
N TYR A 64 2.88 -2.62 -2.50
CA TYR A 64 3.92 -1.85 -3.19
C TYR A 64 5.32 -2.20 -2.71
N GLU A 65 5.59 -2.12 -1.40
CA GLU A 65 6.95 -2.37 -0.86
C GLU A 65 7.48 -3.75 -1.22
N ARG A 66 6.64 -4.79 -1.14
CA ARG A 66 7.04 -6.15 -1.46
C ARG A 66 7.27 -6.35 -2.94
N MET A 67 6.44 -5.74 -3.78
CA MET A 67 6.53 -5.84 -5.23
C MET A 67 7.65 -4.96 -5.81
N LEU A 68 8.03 -3.87 -5.12
CA LEU A 68 9.17 -3.02 -5.47
C LEU A 68 10.49 -3.79 -5.43
N LEU A 69 10.61 -4.76 -4.52
CA LEU A 69 11.77 -5.67 -4.47
C LEU A 69 11.81 -6.66 -5.65
N MET A 70 10.78 -6.68 -6.50
CA MET A 70 10.62 -7.61 -7.62
C MET A 70 10.69 -6.93 -8.99
N THR A 71 11.26 -5.73 -9.10
CA THR A 71 11.39 -4.99 -10.37
C THR A 71 12.03 -5.80 -11.51
N GLY A 72 12.96 -6.71 -11.18
CA GLY A 72 13.58 -7.64 -12.14
C GLY A 72 12.71 -8.83 -12.59
N ALA A 73 11.56 -9.08 -11.95
CA ALA A 73 10.71 -10.23 -12.25
C ALA A 73 9.93 -10.05 -13.55
N LYS A 74 9.37 -11.15 -14.09
CA LYS A 74 8.42 -11.08 -15.20
C LYS A 74 7.06 -10.61 -14.70
N PHE A 75 6.27 -9.99 -15.56
CA PHE A 75 4.91 -9.56 -15.20
C PHE A 75 4.05 -10.71 -14.65
N THR A 76 4.16 -11.91 -15.23
CA THR A 76 3.46 -13.10 -14.74
C THR A 76 3.82 -13.47 -13.30
N ASP A 77 5.08 -13.25 -12.90
CA ASP A 77 5.57 -13.57 -11.57
C ASP A 77 5.11 -12.53 -10.55
N LEU A 78 5.02 -11.26 -10.97
CA LEU A 78 4.39 -10.19 -10.20
C LEU A 78 2.92 -10.51 -9.91
N VAL A 79 2.17 -10.96 -10.92
CA VAL A 79 0.75 -11.32 -10.77
C VAL A 79 0.57 -12.50 -9.81
N LYS A 80 1.31 -13.59 -10.01
CA LYS A 80 1.25 -14.78 -9.13
C LYS A 80 1.61 -14.44 -7.70
N THR A 81 2.66 -13.63 -7.49
CA THR A 81 3.10 -13.26 -6.15
C THR A 81 2.08 -12.38 -5.45
N ARG A 82 1.48 -11.43 -6.18
CA ARG A 82 0.44 -10.57 -5.63
C ARG A 82 -0.84 -11.33 -5.27
N GLU A 83 -1.21 -12.33 -6.07
CA GLU A 83 -2.32 -13.25 -5.75
C GLU A 83 -2.02 -14.12 -4.53
N ALA A 84 -0.83 -14.69 -4.44
CA ALA A 84 -0.39 -15.47 -3.27
C ALA A 84 -0.34 -14.62 -1.99
N LEU A 85 0.03 -13.34 -2.09
CA LEU A 85 -0.03 -12.40 -0.96
C LEU A 85 -1.48 -12.14 -0.52
N GLU A 86 -2.43 -11.97 -1.45
CA GLU A 86 -3.84 -11.78 -1.12
C GLU A 86 -4.39 -12.98 -0.34
N GLU A 87 -4.10 -14.18 -0.82
CA GLU A 87 -4.54 -15.43 -0.18
C GLU A 87 -3.82 -15.67 1.15
N GLY A 88 -2.53 -15.35 1.24
CA GLY A 88 -1.76 -15.44 2.47
C GLY A 88 -2.29 -14.51 3.57
N ILE A 89 -2.72 -13.30 3.20
CA ILE A 89 -3.35 -12.35 4.13
C ILE A 89 -4.74 -12.85 4.53
N LYS A 90 -5.56 -13.26 3.55
CA LYS A 90 -6.91 -13.77 3.80
C LYS A 90 -6.92 -15.01 4.69
N SER A 91 -5.95 -15.90 4.52
CA SER A 91 -5.78 -17.11 5.33
C SER A 91 -5.06 -16.88 6.67
N GLY A 92 -4.65 -15.64 6.97
CA GLY A 92 -3.94 -15.29 8.20
C GLY A 92 -2.49 -15.79 8.28
N ARG A 93 -1.95 -16.38 7.21
CA ARG A 93 -0.55 -16.83 7.14
C ARG A 93 0.43 -15.67 7.03
N VAL A 94 -0.03 -14.53 6.54
CA VAL A 94 0.76 -13.31 6.36
C VAL A 94 0.23 -12.23 7.30
N THR A 95 0.77 -12.19 8.51
CA THR A 95 0.28 -11.34 9.61
C THR A 95 0.92 -9.95 9.64
N ASN A 96 2.17 -9.81 9.20
CA ASN A 96 2.88 -8.52 9.21
C ASN A 96 2.16 -7.43 8.39
N PHE A 97 1.52 -7.79 7.27
CA PHE A 97 0.73 -6.82 6.48
C PHE A 97 -0.57 -6.40 7.18
N VAL A 98 -1.18 -7.31 7.94
CA VAL A 98 -2.40 -7.01 8.71
C VAL A 98 -2.05 -6.06 9.87
N ALA A 99 -0.97 -6.34 10.60
CA ALA A 99 -0.48 -5.48 11.67
C ALA A 99 -0.13 -4.07 11.14
N LEU A 100 0.59 -3.97 10.02
CA LEU A 100 0.90 -2.68 9.37
C LEU A 100 -0.36 -1.93 8.90
N GLN A 101 -1.41 -2.65 8.48
CA GLN A 101 -2.67 -2.04 8.11
C GLN A 101 -3.38 -1.46 9.34
N GLU A 102 -3.44 -2.21 10.45
CA GLU A 102 -4.06 -1.77 11.70
C GLU A 102 -3.35 -0.56 12.29
N THR A 103 -2.01 -0.53 12.27
CA THR A 103 -1.24 0.63 12.70
C THR A 103 -1.48 1.83 11.81
N ASN A 104 -1.49 1.68 10.48
CA ASN A 104 -1.78 2.78 9.56
C ASN A 104 -3.20 3.33 9.75
N LYS A 105 -4.19 2.46 9.95
CA LYS A 105 -5.57 2.85 10.30
C LYS A 105 -5.62 3.60 11.63
N ALA A 106 -4.94 3.12 12.67
CA ALA A 106 -4.90 3.76 13.99
C ALA A 106 -4.22 5.14 13.97
N ILE A 107 -3.17 5.30 13.14
CA ILE A 107 -2.48 6.57 12.91
C ILE A 107 -3.40 7.54 12.17
N GLN A 108 -4.08 7.08 11.11
CA GLN A 108 -5.01 7.91 10.32
C GLN A 108 -6.30 8.26 11.09
N SER A 109 -6.76 7.39 11.99
CA SER A 109 -7.95 7.63 12.82
C SER A 109 -7.65 8.50 14.05
N GLY A 110 -6.46 9.08 14.18
CA GLY A 110 -6.18 10.12 15.17
C GLY A 110 -6.23 9.64 16.63
N ILE A 111 -5.73 8.44 16.94
CA ILE A 111 -5.57 7.98 18.34
C ILE A 111 -4.08 7.94 18.72
N ILE A 112 -3.32 8.99 18.40
CA ILE A 112 -2.12 9.29 19.18
C ILE A 112 -2.55 10.27 20.28
N GLY A 113 -3.24 9.71 21.27
CA GLY A 113 -3.61 10.38 22.51
C GLY A 113 -3.36 9.42 23.67
N GLY A 114 -2.10 9.02 23.89
CA GLY A 114 -1.85 8.04 24.96
C GLY A 114 -0.46 7.46 25.11
N VAL A 115 0.63 8.20 24.86
CA VAL A 115 1.91 7.82 25.49
C VAL A 115 1.86 8.24 26.95
N LYS A 116 1.10 7.51 27.78
CA LYS A 116 1.20 7.59 29.24
C LYS A 116 2.50 6.93 29.65
N LYS A 117 3.56 7.72 29.75
CA LYS A 117 4.79 7.35 30.44
C LYS A 117 4.43 7.20 31.93
N LYS A 118 4.13 5.97 32.38
CA LYS A 118 4.05 5.64 33.81
C LYS A 118 5.43 5.93 34.41
N LYS A 119 5.50 6.94 35.28
CA LYS A 119 6.64 7.13 36.18
C LYS A 119 6.28 6.38 37.46
N GLU A 120 7.01 5.30 37.69
CA GLU A 120 6.90 4.40 38.82
C GLU A 120 7.25 5.13 40.13
N GLU A 121 6.42 4.94 41.15
CA GLU A 121 6.62 5.40 42.53
C GLU A 121 7.78 4.66 43.18
N VAL A 122 8.62 5.38 43.94
CA VAL A 122 9.29 4.80 45.11
C VAL A 122 9.08 5.74 46.29
N ALA A 123 8.16 5.34 47.17
CA ALA A 123 7.97 5.96 48.48
C ALA A 123 9.10 5.51 49.43
N THR A 124 9.65 6.43 50.23
CA THR A 124 10.23 6.09 51.53
C THR A 124 9.99 7.22 52.52
N ILE A 125 9.19 6.88 53.53
CA ILE A 125 8.75 7.66 54.67
C ILE A 125 9.89 7.73 55.70
N MET A 126 10.22 8.88 56.29
CA MET A 126 10.33 8.98 57.76
C MET A 126 10.35 10.41 58.28
N ASN A 127 9.33 10.70 59.08
CA ASN A 127 9.19 11.80 60.01
C ASN A 127 10.15 11.58 61.19
N ILE A 128 11.12 12.47 61.41
CA ILE A 128 11.74 12.65 62.74
C ILE A 128 11.94 14.15 62.99
N GLN A 129 11.13 14.61 63.94
CA GLN A 129 11.26 15.83 64.70
C GLN A 129 12.49 15.73 65.61
N GLU A 130 13.52 16.54 65.38
CA GLU A 130 14.57 16.75 66.37
C GLU A 130 14.93 18.22 66.56
N ARG A 131 15.33 18.48 67.80
CA ARG A 131 15.28 19.74 68.54
C ARG A 131 16.40 20.73 68.17
N ARG A 132 16.13 22.01 68.45
CA ARG A 132 17.07 23.15 68.66
C ARG A 132 18.40 22.73 69.35
N PRO A 133 19.54 23.43 69.11
CA PRO A 133 19.83 24.77 69.68
C PRO A 133 20.70 25.67 68.74
N ARG A 134 21.06 26.94 68.97
CA ARG A 134 21.05 27.91 70.09
C ARG A 134 20.53 29.25 69.57
#